data_AF-A0A842YC10-F1
#
_entry.id   AF-A0A842YC10-F1
#
_cell.length_a   1.000
_cell.length_b   1.000
_cell.length_c   1.000
_cell.angle_alpha   90.00
_cell.angle_beta   90.00
_cell.angle_gamma   90.00
#
_symmetry.space_group_name_H-M   'P 1'
#
loop_
_entity.id
_entity.type
_entity.pdbx_description
1 polymer ?
#
loop_
_entity_poly.entity_id
_entity_poly.type
_entity_poly.pdbx_seq_one_letter_code
_entity_poly.pdbx_strand_id
1 'polypeptide(L)'
;MQGIEALFEQVEFILIAGIVIVLAFLALEHKEIVYAAFFFGFMASFVAGFFLLLEAPFVAGMQIAVYTGGISALIIFAVLLLPRAQDSSLEEFTTGRKRKLGILLSGLVGALAAVLALIFPWAESFDEEVVVDLSQD
;
A
#
# COMPACT_ATOMS: atom_id res chain seq x y z
N MET A 1 27.11 20.17 -0.20
CA MET A 1 27.07 18.70 -0.35
C MET A 1 25.74 18.14 0.18
N GLN A 2 25.23 18.62 1.33
CA GLN A 2 23.89 18.29 1.86
C GLN A 2 22.72 18.43 0.85
N GLY A 3 22.72 19.48 0.01
CA GLY A 3 21.66 19.66 -0.98
C GLY A 3 21.62 18.61 -2.10
N ILE A 4 22.71 17.87 -2.34
CA ILE A 4 22.74 16.81 -3.36
C ILE A 4 22.21 15.50 -2.76
N GLU A 5 22.54 15.21 -1.50
CA GLU A 5 22.05 14.03 -0.76
C GLU A 5 20.52 14.07 -0.63
N ALA A 6 19.96 15.22 -0.26
CA ALA A 6 18.50 15.40 -0.18
C ALA A 6 17.80 15.18 -1.53
N LEU A 7 18.44 15.53 -2.65
CA LEU A 7 17.87 15.27 -3.97
C LEU A 7 17.87 13.77 -4.29
N PHE A 8 18.91 13.03 -3.88
CA PHE A 8 18.94 11.58 -4.07
C PHE A 8 17.83 10.88 -3.27
N GLU A 9 17.68 11.21 -1.98
CA GLU A 9 16.60 10.67 -1.14
C GLU A 9 15.21 10.94 -1.74
N GLN A 10 14.98 12.16 -2.24
CA GLN A 10 13.70 12.54 -2.82
C GLN A 10 13.43 11.83 -4.16
N VAL A 11 14.46 11.63 -4.98
CA VAL A 11 14.35 10.86 -6.23
C VAL A 11 14.06 9.39 -5.92
N GLU A 12 14.76 8.78 -4.97
CA GLU A 12 14.52 7.40 -4.53
C GLU A 12 13.10 7.22 -3.99
N PHE A 13 12.64 8.15 -3.15
CA PHE A 13 11.27 8.14 -2.63
C PHE A 13 10.23 8.20 -3.76
N ILE A 14 10.36 9.15 -4.69
CA ILE A 14 9.40 9.30 -5.80
C ILE A 14 9.41 8.07 -6.70
N LEU A 15 10.59 7.49 -6.95
CA LEU A 15 10.75 6.29 -7.78
C LEU A 15 10.05 5.10 -7.14
N ILE A 16 10.30 4.83 -5.85
CA ILE A 16 9.65 3.73 -5.12
C ILE A 16 8.14 3.96 -5.05
N ALA A 17 7.70 5.19 -4.77
CA ALA A 17 6.28 5.54 -4.75
C ALA A 17 5.59 5.31 -6.10
N GLY A 18 6.23 5.71 -7.20
CA GLY A 18 5.74 5.43 -8.54
C GLY A 18 5.57 3.93 -8.79
N ILE A 19 6.56 3.12 -8.43
CA ILE A 19 6.51 1.67 -8.59
C ILE A 19 5.38 1.05 -7.76
N VAL A 20 5.24 1.44 -6.48
CA VAL A 20 4.19 0.93 -5.59
C VAL A 20 2.81 1.25 -6.15
N ILE A 21 2.57 2.48 -6.62
CA ILE A 21 1.29 2.88 -7.20
C ILE A 21 0.99 2.08 -8.47
N VAL A 22 1.97 1.91 -9.37
CA VAL A 22 1.79 1.14 -10.61
C VAL A 22 1.49 -0.33 -10.31
N LEU A 23 2.22 -0.96 -9.39
CA LEU A 23 1.98 -2.35 -9.02
C LEU A 23 0.63 -2.53 -8.32
N ALA A 24 0.22 -1.60 -7.45
CA ALA A 24 -1.10 -1.61 -6.82
C ALA A 24 -2.21 -1.46 -7.86
N PHE A 25 -2.04 -0.58 -8.84
CA PHE A 25 -2.99 -0.40 -9.93
C PHE A 25 -3.11 -1.66 -10.80
N LEU A 26 -1.97 -2.27 -11.20
CA LEU A 26 -1.96 -3.54 -11.92
C LEU A 26 -2.66 -4.65 -11.12
N ALA A 27 -2.39 -4.75 -9.82
CA ALA A 27 -3.04 -5.73 -8.95
C ALA A 27 -4.58 -5.56 -8.93
N LEU A 28 -5.09 -4.34 -9.06
CA LEU A 28 -6.53 -4.06 -9.08
C LEU A 28 -7.17 -4.25 -10.45
N GLU A 29 -6.47 -3.96 -11.55
CA GLU A 29 -7.02 -4.00 -12.90
C GLU A 29 -6.94 -5.40 -13.55
N HIS A 30 -6.04 -6.27 -13.09
CA HIS A 30 -5.91 -7.61 -13.66
C HIS A 30 -7.16 -8.46 -13.45
N LYS A 31 -7.73 -8.95 -14.57
CA LYS A 31 -8.93 -9.81 -14.60
C LYS A 31 -8.72 -11.17 -13.92
N GLU A 32 -7.48 -11.65 -13.95
CA GLU A 32 -7.11 -12.96 -13.42
C GLU A 32 -6.51 -12.79 -12.02
N ILE A 33 -7.21 -13.32 -11.02
CA ILE A 33 -6.88 -13.14 -9.58
C ILE A 33 -5.46 -13.62 -9.25
N VAL A 34 -4.96 -14.63 -9.96
CA VAL A 34 -3.58 -15.13 -9.79
C VAL A 34 -2.56 -14.03 -10.08
N TYR A 35 -2.69 -13.33 -11.21
CA TYR A 35 -1.77 -12.26 -11.59
C TYR A 35 -1.92 -11.06 -10.65
N ALA A 36 -3.15 -10.73 -10.25
CA ALA A 36 -3.41 -9.71 -9.23
C ALA A 36 -2.65 -9.98 -7.92
N ALA A 37 -2.69 -11.22 -7.42
CA ALA A 37 -1.98 -11.63 -6.22
C ALA A 37 -0.45 -11.54 -6.35
N PHE A 38 0.11 -11.86 -7.53
CA PHE A 38 1.54 -11.68 -7.79
C PHE A 38 1.95 -10.21 -7.75
N PHE A 39 1.22 -9.32 -8.44
CA PHE A 39 1.51 -7.88 -8.40
C PHE A 39 1.35 -7.28 -7.01
N PHE A 40 0.35 -7.74 -6.25
CA PHE A 40 0.21 -7.39 -4.83
C PHE A 40 1.44 -7.78 -4.01
N GLY A 41 1.96 -9.01 -4.19
CA GLY A 41 3.17 -9.47 -3.51
C GLY A 41 4.39 -8.61 -3.84
N PHE A 42 4.61 -8.27 -5.12
CA PHE A 42 5.69 -7.36 -5.52
C PHE A 42 5.51 -5.97 -4.94
N MET A 43 4.29 -5.42 -4.97
CA MET A 43 3.98 -4.12 -4.37
C MET A 43 4.33 -4.11 -2.88
N ALA A 44 3.95 -5.16 -2.15
CA ALA A 44 4.27 -5.30 -0.73
C ALA A 44 5.79 -5.33 -0.45
N SER A 45 6.59 -5.88 -1.36
CA SER A 45 8.07 -5.83 -1.29
C SER A 45 8.59 -4.40 -1.40
N PHE A 46 8.08 -3.62 -2.36
CA PHE A 46 8.54 -2.24 -2.57
C PHE A 46 8.16 -1.32 -1.41
N VAL A 47 7.08 -1.62 -0.66
CA VAL A 47 6.75 -0.90 0.57
C VAL A 47 7.86 -1.00 1.62
N ALA A 48 8.61 -2.12 1.67
CA ALA A 48 9.76 -2.23 2.56
C ALA A 48 10.85 -1.19 2.24
N GLY A 49 10.96 -0.78 0.97
CA GLY A 49 11.88 0.27 0.54
C GLY A 49 11.59 1.62 1.20
N PHE A 50 10.32 1.96 1.45
CA PHE A 50 9.98 3.16 2.21
C PHE A 50 10.48 3.10 3.65
N PHE A 51 10.37 1.94 4.30
CA PHE A 51 10.89 1.80 5.67
C PHE A 51 12.42 1.86 5.72
N LEU A 52 13.11 1.42 4.66
CA LEU A 52 14.57 1.60 4.55
C LEU A 52 14.95 3.08 4.37
N LEU A 53 14.20 3.83 3.55
CA LEU A 53 14.39 5.28 3.39
C LEU A 53 14.11 6.06 4.70
N LEU A 54 13.20 5.54 5.53
CA LEU A 54 12.89 6.10 6.86
C LEU A 54 13.85 5.63 7.96
N GLU A 55 14.98 5.02 7.61
CA GLU A 55 15.96 4.48 8.56
C GLU A 55 15.36 3.50 9.58
N ALA A 56 14.32 2.76 9.19
CA ALA A 56 13.60 1.79 10.03
C ALA A 56 13.85 0.34 9.59
N PRO A 57 15.08 -0.21 9.75
CA PRO A 57 15.45 -1.52 9.20
C PRO A 57 14.70 -2.69 9.86
N PHE A 58 14.36 -2.59 11.15
CA PHE A 58 13.57 -3.62 11.83
C PHE A 58 12.17 -3.74 11.23
N VAL A 59 11.50 -2.61 11.01
CA VAL A 59 10.16 -2.56 10.40
C VAL A 59 10.22 -3.00 8.94
N ALA A 60 11.27 -2.62 8.20
CA ALA A 60 11.51 -3.11 6.84
C ALA A 60 11.67 -4.64 6.80
N GLY A 61 12.43 -5.21 7.73
CA GLY A 61 12.58 -6.67 7.87
C GLY A 61 11.25 -7.36 8.17
N MET A 62 10.45 -6.79 9.08
CA MET A 62 9.10 -7.27 9.39
C MET A 62 8.16 -7.17 8.17
N GLN A 63 8.25 -6.09 7.39
CA GLN A 63 7.46 -5.90 6.16
C GLN A 63 7.74 -7.01 5.14
N ILE A 64 9.02 -7.35 4.96
CA ILE A 64 9.43 -8.43 4.07
C ILE A 64 8.97 -9.78 4.62
N ALA A 65 9.22 -10.07 5.90
CA ALA A 65 8.88 -11.37 6.48
C ALA A 65 7.35 -11.62 6.49
N VAL A 66 6.57 -10.63 6.93
CA VAL A 66 5.14 -10.79 7.18
C VAL A 66 4.31 -10.53 5.93
N TYR A 67 4.48 -9.39 5.26
CA TYR A 67 3.61 -9.01 4.13
C TYR A 67 4.08 -9.59 2.81
N THR A 68 5.39 -9.52 2.54
CA THR A 68 5.97 -10.01 1.27
C THR A 68 6.19 -11.53 1.27
N GLY A 69 6.51 -12.10 2.43
CA GLY A 69 6.72 -13.53 2.59
C GLY A 69 5.43 -14.24 3.00
N GLY A 70 4.91 -13.92 4.19
CA GLY A 70 3.76 -14.62 4.76
C GLY A 70 2.45 -14.37 4.02
N ILE A 71 1.93 -13.15 4.09
CA ILE A 71 0.58 -12.82 3.65
C ILE A 71 0.42 -12.98 2.14
N SER A 72 1.34 -12.41 1.33
CA SER A 72 1.25 -12.57 -0.12
C SER A 72 1.40 -14.03 -0.55
N ALA A 73 2.29 -14.84 0.04
CA ALA A 73 2.41 -16.25 -0.30
C ALA A 73 1.15 -17.03 0.09
N LEU A 74 0.57 -16.76 1.26
CA LEU A 74 -0.71 -17.35 1.68
C LEU A 74 -1.83 -16.98 0.70
N ILE A 75 -1.91 -15.73 0.25
CA ILE A 75 -2.88 -15.28 -0.75
C ILE A 75 -2.64 -16.01 -2.09
N ILE A 76 -1.40 -16.07 -2.56
CA ILE A 76 -1.05 -16.75 -3.81
C ILE A 76 -1.41 -18.23 -3.72
N PHE A 77 -1.02 -18.93 -2.65
CA PHE A 77 -1.40 -20.33 -2.44
C PHE A 77 -2.91 -20.50 -2.38
N ALA A 78 -3.63 -19.66 -1.63
CA ALA A 78 -5.08 -19.74 -1.53
C ALA A 78 -5.76 -19.55 -2.89
N VAL A 79 -5.34 -18.54 -3.66
CA VAL A 79 -5.90 -18.25 -5.00
C VAL A 79 -5.55 -19.36 -5.99
N LEU A 80 -4.36 -19.97 -5.89
CA LEU A 80 -3.96 -21.10 -6.73
C LEU A 80 -4.72 -22.40 -6.37
N LEU A 81 -5.04 -22.61 -5.09
CA LEU A 81 -5.81 -23.77 -4.63
C LEU A 81 -7.32 -23.61 -4.80
N LEU A 82 -7.81 -22.37 -4.92
CA LEU A 82 -9.23 -22.09 -5.11
C LEU A 82 -9.67 -22.55 -6.51
N PRO A 83 -10.65 -23.47 -6.61
CA PRO A 83 -11.19 -23.88 -7.89
C PRO A 83 -11.78 -22.67 -8.62
N ARG A 84 -11.47 -22.54 -9.92
CA ARG A 84 -12.08 -21.52 -10.77
C ARG A 84 -13.57 -21.82 -10.88
N ALA A 85 -14.42 -21.00 -10.28
CA ALA A 85 -15.84 -21.01 -10.58
C ALA A 85 -15.99 -20.60 -12.05
N GLN A 86 -16.21 -21.58 -12.93
CA GLN A 86 -16.64 -21.32 -14.29
C GLN A 86 -18.01 -20.67 -14.23
N ASP A 87 -18.11 -19.49 -14.83
CA ASP A 87 -19.35 -18.78 -15.15
C ASP A 87 -20.36 -18.66 -14.00
N SER A 88 -20.26 -17.59 -13.23
CA SER A 88 -21.46 -16.82 -12.98
C SER A 88 -21.44 -15.63 -13.94
N SER A 89 -22.54 -15.45 -14.66
CA SER A 89 -22.88 -14.18 -15.27
C SER A 89 -22.77 -13.11 -14.18
N LEU A 90 -21.59 -12.52 -14.01
CA LEU A 90 -21.46 -11.25 -13.33
C LEU A 90 -22.28 -10.33 -14.21
N GLU A 91 -23.50 -10.04 -13.77
CA GLU A 91 -24.37 -9.05 -14.38
C GLU A 91 -23.46 -7.86 -14.72
N GLU A 92 -23.27 -7.64 -16.01
CA GLU A 92 -22.53 -6.50 -16.49
C GLU A 92 -23.37 -5.31 -16.04
N PHE A 93 -23.09 -4.78 -14.85
CA PHE A 93 -23.80 -3.64 -14.29
C PHE A 93 -23.34 -2.39 -15.04
N THR A 94 -23.61 -2.34 -16.34
CA THR A 94 -23.35 -1.26 -17.28
C THR A 94 -24.29 -0.07 -17.04
N THR A 95 -24.63 0.23 -15.78
CA THR A 95 -25.32 1.48 -15.49
C THR A 95 -24.26 2.57 -15.42
N GLY A 96 -24.20 3.47 -16.41
CA GLY A 96 -23.27 4.61 -16.42
C GLY A 96 -23.33 5.47 -15.14
N ARG A 97 -24.43 5.37 -14.36
CA ARG A 97 -24.59 5.92 -13.02
C ARG A 97 -23.66 5.28 -11.97
N LYS A 98 -23.44 3.96 -12.00
CA LYS A 98 -22.54 3.24 -11.07
C LYS A 98 -21.07 3.56 -11.33
N ARG A 99 -20.66 3.69 -12.61
CA ARG A 99 -19.30 4.15 -12.97
C ARG A 99 -19.04 5.58 -12.50
N LYS A 100 -19.99 6.50 -12.71
CA LYS A 100 -19.91 7.87 -12.20
C LYS A 100 -19.83 7.89 -10.67
N LEU A 101 -20.61 7.04 -9.99
CA LEU A 101 -20.58 6.92 -8.54
C LEU A 101 -19.23 6.37 -8.05
N GLY A 102 -18.66 5.37 -8.72
CA GLY A 102 -17.35 4.81 -8.39
C GLY A 102 -16.23 5.84 -8.53
N ILE A 103 -16.23 6.64 -9.60
CA ILE A 103 -15.27 7.74 -9.79
C ILE A 103 -15.47 8.82 -8.71
N LEU A 104 -16.72 9.19 -8.41
CA LEU A 104 -17.03 10.17 -7.36
C LEU A 104 -16.53 9.70 -5.99
N LEU A 105 -16.78 8.43 -5.65
CA LEU A 105 -16.35 7.83 -4.39
C LEU A 105 -14.83 7.74 -4.28
N SER A 106 -14.15 7.27 -5.35
CA SER A 106 -12.69 7.25 -5.39
C SER A 106 -12.11 8.65 -5.25
N GLY A 107 -12.69 9.64 -5.93
CA GLY A 107 -12.29 11.05 -5.82
C GLY A 107 -12.52 11.61 -4.41
N LEU A 108 -13.66 11.29 -3.78
CA LEU A 108 -13.97 11.71 -2.41
C LEU A 108 -12.99 11.11 -1.40
N VAL A 109 -12.71 9.80 -1.50
CA VAL A 109 -11.75 9.11 -0.63
C VAL A 109 -10.34 9.66 -0.84
N GLY A 110 -9.93 9.87 -2.10
CA GLY A 110 -8.63 10.45 -2.42
C GLY A 110 -8.48 11.88 -1.89
N ALA A 111 -9.52 12.71 -2.04
CA ALA A 111 -9.54 14.08 -1.51
C ALA A 111 -9.48 14.09 0.02
N LEU A 112 -10.26 13.23 0.69
CA LEU A 112 -10.23 13.10 2.14
C LEU A 112 -8.85 12.66 2.63
N ALA A 113 -8.23 11.68 1.98
CA ALA A 113 -6.89 11.22 2.30
C ALA A 113 -5.85 12.34 2.12
N ALA A 114 -5.94 13.13 1.04
CA ALA A 114 -5.06 14.27 0.81
C ALA A 114 -5.23 15.37 1.86
N VAL A 115 -6.47 15.68 2.23
CA VAL A 115 -6.78 16.67 3.28
C VAL A 115 -6.20 16.21 4.63
N LEU A 116 -6.42 14.94 5.00
CA LEU A 116 -5.86 14.37 6.23
C LEU A 116 -4.33 14.39 6.20
N ALA A 117 -3.70 14.03 5.08
CA ALA A 117 -2.25 14.04 4.95
C ALA A 117 -1.64 15.43 5.15
N LEU A 118 -2.33 16.51 4.72
CA LEU A 118 -1.85 17.89 4.81
C LEU A 118 -2.16 18.56 6.16
N ILE A 119 -3.28 18.21 6.80
CA ILE A 119 -3.72 18.85 8.05
C ILE A 119 -3.18 18.14 9.28
N PHE A 120 -2.98 16.83 9.22
CA PHE A 120 -2.58 16.07 10.40
C PHE A 120 -1.09 16.35 10.77
N PRO A 121 -0.79 16.78 12.00
CA PRO A 121 0.57 17.12 12.42
C PRO A 121 1.35 15.86 12.78
N TRP A 122 1.70 15.07 11.76
CA TRP A 122 2.37 13.76 11.90
C TRP A 122 3.62 13.79 12.79
N ALA A 123 4.35 14.91 12.83
CA ALA A 123 5.59 15.01 13.60
C ALA A 123 5.34 15.27 15.09
N GLU A 124 4.29 16.03 15.45
CA GLU A 124 4.05 16.47 16.84
C GLU A 124 3.10 15.53 17.60
N SER A 125 2.44 14.58 16.92
CA SER A 125 1.48 13.68 17.56
C SER A 125 2.09 12.54 18.36
N PHE A 126 3.41 12.40 18.39
CA PHE A 126 4.12 11.23 18.96
C PHE A 126 5.06 11.58 20.13
N ASP A 127 4.78 12.65 20.89
CA ASP A 127 5.58 13.00 22.06
C ASP A 127 5.51 11.93 23.18
N GLU A 128 6.70 11.54 23.67
CA GLU A 128 6.99 10.43 24.60
C GLU A 128 6.48 10.62 26.05
N GLU A 129 5.78 11.71 26.34
CA GLU A 129 5.40 12.09 27.71
C GLU A 129 4.53 11.03 28.41
N VAL A 130 3.88 10.14 27.66
CA VAL A 130 3.01 9.06 28.18
C VAL A 130 3.77 7.79 28.60
N VAL A 131 5.01 7.57 28.13
CA VAL A 131 5.75 6.30 28.39
C VAL A 131 6.59 6.38 29.68
N VAL A 132 7.00 7.57 30.11
CA VAL A 132 7.88 7.78 31.28
C VAL A 132 7.15 7.54 32.62
N ASP A 133 5.82 7.64 32.65
CA ASP A 133 5.02 7.54 33.88
C ASP A 133 4.65 6.10 34.29
N LEU A 134 4.86 5.11 33.40
CA LEU A 134 4.47 3.71 33.65
C LEU A 134 5.59 2.83 34.22
N SER A 135 6.81 3.37 34.40
CA SER A 135 7.93 2.65 35.02
C SER A 135 8.22 3.09 36.46
N GLN A 136 7.41 4.00 37.02
CA GLN A 136 7.59 4.58 38.35
C GLN A 136 6.66 3.97 39.43
N ASP A 137 5.84 2.98 39.07
CA ASP A 137 5.00 2.20 40.00
C ASP A 137 5.42 0.71 40.09
#